data_AF-A0AB38ARK9-F1
#
_entry.id   AF-A0AB38ARK9-F1
#
_cell.length_a   1.000
_cell.length_b   1.000
_cell.length_c   1.000
_cell.angle_alpha   90.00
_cell.angle_beta   90.00
_cell.angle_gamma   90.00
#
_symmetry.space_group_name_H-M   'P 1'
#
loop_
_entity.id
_entity.type
_entity.pdbx_description
1 polymer ?
#
loop_
_entity_poly.entity_id
_entity_poly.type
_entity_poly.pdbx_seq_one_letter_code
_entity_poly.pdbx_strand_id
1 'polypeptide(L)'
;MSPRPMTRPGGRSARVQESVHAAVRALEAEQGRDALTVPLVAARAGVTPSTIYRRWGDLQELLSDVAVERLRPETEPADHGALRTDLEAWAEQFLEEMSSPPGRAYIRDALAGDPDGSHAGQCSAYAAEQVDIILARAADRGEQAPDAEVVMDHIVAPMMYRLVFRPGPLDASYAHGLVEATLSSLMPPG
;
A
#
# COMPACT_ATOMS: atom_id res chain seq x y z
N MET A 1 -48.73 -6.02 -3.70
CA MET A 1 -47.47 -6.74 -4.00
C MET A 1 -46.48 -5.72 -4.53
N SER A 2 -45.53 -5.28 -3.71
CA SER A 2 -44.50 -4.32 -4.12
C SER A 2 -43.31 -5.08 -4.74
N PRO A 3 -42.71 -4.60 -5.85
CA PRO A 3 -41.57 -5.27 -6.46
C PRO A 3 -40.31 -5.09 -5.59
N ARG A 4 -39.56 -6.18 -5.45
CA ARG A 4 -38.30 -6.27 -4.70
C ARG A 4 -37.22 -5.43 -5.39
N PRO A 5 -36.37 -4.67 -4.67
CA PRO A 5 -35.33 -3.87 -5.29
C PRO A 5 -34.31 -4.81 -5.96
N MET A 6 -34.03 -4.58 -7.25
CA MET A 6 -32.99 -5.28 -7.99
C MET A 6 -31.61 -4.87 -7.46
N THR A 7 -30.84 -5.85 -7.01
CA THR A 7 -29.47 -5.73 -6.55
C THR A 7 -28.59 -5.16 -7.67
N ARG A 8 -27.85 -4.09 -7.37
CA ARG A 8 -26.94 -3.41 -8.31
C ARG A 8 -25.79 -4.36 -8.74
N PRO A 9 -25.30 -4.28 -10.00
CA PRO A 9 -24.39 -5.26 -10.60
C PRO A 9 -22.92 -5.04 -10.20
N GLY A 10 -22.58 -5.12 -8.91
CA GLY A 10 -21.18 -5.03 -8.45
C GLY A 10 -20.30 -6.22 -8.87
N GLY A 11 -20.90 -7.40 -9.11
CA GLY A 11 -20.15 -8.64 -9.34
C GLY A 11 -19.43 -8.76 -10.68
N ARG A 12 -19.89 -8.08 -11.75
CA ARG A 12 -19.22 -8.16 -13.07
C ARG A 12 -18.01 -7.23 -13.15
N SER A 13 -18.10 -6.05 -12.55
CA SER A 13 -17.01 -5.07 -12.56
C SER A 13 -15.81 -5.54 -11.73
N ALA A 14 -16.08 -6.13 -10.56
CA ALA A 14 -15.05 -6.70 -9.69
C ALA A 14 -14.31 -7.87 -10.39
N ARG A 15 -15.03 -8.79 -11.03
CA ARG A 15 -14.41 -9.89 -11.80
C ARG A 15 -13.53 -9.41 -12.95
N VAL A 16 -13.94 -8.35 -13.64
CA VAL A 16 -13.13 -7.74 -14.70
C VAL A 16 -11.86 -7.12 -14.12
N GLN A 17 -11.96 -6.43 -12.97
CA GLN A 17 -10.79 -5.88 -12.27
C GLN A 17 -9.81 -6.99 -11.92
N GLU A 18 -10.29 -8.01 -11.21
CA GLU A 18 -9.50 -9.14 -10.74
C GLU A 18 -8.80 -9.87 -11.90
N SER A 19 -9.52 -10.10 -13.00
CA SER A 19 -8.97 -10.74 -14.19
C SER A 19 -7.88 -9.90 -14.86
N VAL A 20 -8.07 -8.59 -14.99
CA VAL A 20 -7.07 -7.68 -15.57
C VAL A 20 -5.85 -7.57 -14.66
N HIS A 21 -6.06 -7.45 -13.35
CA HIS A 21 -5.00 -7.41 -12.35
C HIS A 21 -4.17 -8.70 -12.33
N ALA A 22 -4.83 -9.86 -12.38
CA ALA A 22 -4.15 -11.15 -12.46
C ALA A 22 -3.34 -11.28 -13.76
N ALA A 23 -3.88 -10.79 -14.89
CA ALA A 23 -3.18 -10.78 -16.16
C ALA A 23 -1.91 -9.91 -16.13
N VAL A 24 -1.99 -8.71 -15.54
CA VAL A 24 -0.82 -7.83 -15.34
C VAL A 24 0.25 -8.54 -14.53
N ARG A 25 -0.10 -9.09 -13.34
CA ARG A 25 0.86 -9.78 -12.47
C ARG A 25 1.54 -10.97 -13.16
N ALA A 26 0.77 -11.77 -13.90
CA ALA A 26 1.31 -12.91 -14.63
C ALA A 26 2.27 -12.46 -15.75
N LEU A 27 1.87 -11.47 -16.55
CA LEU A 27 2.73 -10.93 -17.62
C LEU A 27 3.99 -10.27 -17.08
N GLU A 28 3.90 -9.50 -15.99
CA GLU A 28 5.06 -8.86 -15.38
C GLU A 28 6.08 -9.90 -14.89
N ALA A 29 5.60 -11.01 -14.31
CA ALA A 29 6.45 -12.14 -13.90
C ALA A 29 7.06 -12.92 -15.08
N GLU A 30 6.34 -13.04 -16.20
CA GLU A 30 6.78 -13.82 -17.37
C GLU A 30 7.79 -13.08 -18.26
N GLN A 31 7.58 -11.78 -18.49
CA GLN A 31 8.30 -11.02 -19.53
C GLN A 31 8.85 -9.67 -19.04
N GLY A 32 8.62 -9.32 -17.78
CA GLY A 32 9.04 -8.05 -17.21
C GLY A 32 8.12 -6.89 -17.58
N ARG A 33 8.12 -5.87 -16.73
CA ARG A 33 7.23 -4.71 -16.80
C ARG A 33 7.29 -3.96 -18.14
N ASP A 34 8.49 -3.75 -18.68
CA ASP A 34 8.69 -2.92 -19.89
C ASP A 34 8.09 -3.56 -21.16
N ALA A 35 7.80 -4.86 -21.13
CA ALA A 35 7.19 -5.59 -22.24
C ALA A 35 5.65 -5.53 -22.23
N LEU A 36 5.03 -4.98 -21.17
CA LEU A 36 3.57 -4.94 -21.07
C LEU A 36 2.97 -3.89 -22.00
N THR A 37 1.84 -4.25 -22.61
CA THR A 37 1.03 -3.34 -23.43
C THR A 37 -0.46 -3.58 -23.14
N VAL A 38 -1.30 -2.57 -23.33
CA VAL A 38 -2.77 -2.70 -23.14
C VAL A 38 -3.36 -3.86 -23.98
N PRO A 39 -3.01 -4.02 -25.27
CA PRO A 39 -3.52 -5.16 -26.06
C PRO A 39 -3.12 -6.51 -25.49
N LEU A 40 -1.88 -6.64 -25.00
CA LEU A 40 -1.37 -7.89 -24.43
C LEU A 40 -2.10 -8.25 -23.13
N VAL A 41 -2.27 -7.26 -22.23
CA VAL A 41 -3.03 -7.44 -20.98
C VAL A 41 -4.48 -7.80 -21.28
N ALA A 42 -5.12 -7.09 -22.21
CA ALA A 42 -6.50 -7.35 -22.61
C ALA A 42 -6.70 -8.78 -23.12
N ALA A 43 -5.80 -9.24 -24.00
CA ALA A 43 -5.81 -10.60 -24.53
C ALA A 43 -5.67 -11.64 -23.41
N ARG A 44 -4.73 -11.43 -22.47
CA ARG A 44 -4.51 -12.34 -21.33
C ARG A 44 -5.70 -12.38 -20.36
N ALA A 45 -6.33 -11.24 -20.11
CA ALA A 45 -7.49 -11.11 -19.24
C ALA A 45 -8.81 -11.53 -19.91
N GLY A 46 -8.81 -11.82 -21.21
CA GLY A 46 -10.03 -12.16 -21.94
C GLY A 46 -11.02 -10.98 -22.05
N VAL A 47 -10.51 -9.75 -22.09
CA VAL A 47 -11.30 -8.52 -22.26
C VAL A 47 -10.86 -7.76 -23.52
N THR A 48 -11.62 -6.73 -23.90
CA THR A 48 -11.22 -5.84 -25.02
C THR A 48 -10.26 -4.75 -24.53
N PRO A 49 -9.34 -4.24 -25.37
CA PRO A 49 -8.53 -3.07 -25.03
C PRO A 49 -9.37 -1.86 -24.61
N SER A 50 -10.53 -1.66 -25.25
CA SER A 50 -11.48 -0.60 -24.89
C SER A 50 -12.04 -0.72 -23.46
N THR A 51 -12.12 -1.94 -22.92
CA THR A 51 -12.53 -2.16 -21.52
C THR A 51 -11.47 -1.62 -20.56
N ILE A 52 -10.19 -1.77 -20.91
CA ILE A 52 -9.08 -1.25 -20.11
C ILE A 52 -9.03 0.27 -20.22
N TYR A 53 -8.98 0.84 -21.42
CA TYR A 53 -8.92 2.29 -21.62
C TYR A 53 -10.07 3.05 -20.96
N ARG A 54 -11.30 2.51 -21.00
CA ARG A 54 -12.45 3.16 -20.36
C ARG A 54 -12.31 3.26 -18.83
N ARG A 55 -11.61 2.32 -18.21
CA ARG A 55 -11.56 2.19 -16.75
C ARG A 55 -10.29 2.81 -16.15
N TRP A 56 -9.16 2.62 -16.82
CA TRP A 56 -7.85 3.06 -16.34
C TRP A 56 -7.20 4.10 -17.24
N GLY A 57 -7.82 4.61 -18.30
CA GLY A 57 -7.24 5.66 -19.13
C GLY A 57 -6.05 5.22 -20.01
N ASP A 58 -4.98 4.71 -19.41
CA ASP A 58 -3.76 4.21 -20.03
C ASP A 58 -3.16 3.00 -19.29
N LEU A 59 -1.96 2.56 -19.71
CA LEU A 59 -1.26 1.44 -19.09
C LEU A 59 -0.65 1.82 -17.73
N GLN A 60 -0.17 3.05 -17.56
CA GLN A 60 0.52 3.48 -16.35
C GLN A 60 -0.47 3.52 -15.17
N GLU A 61 -1.65 4.09 -15.36
CA GLU A 61 -2.74 4.09 -14.37
C GLU A 61 -3.18 2.65 -14.00
N LEU A 62 -3.23 1.74 -14.98
CA LEU A 62 -3.51 0.32 -14.69
C LEU A 62 -2.40 -0.32 -13.84
N LEU A 63 -1.13 -0.07 -14.16
CA LEU A 63 -0.01 -0.64 -13.40
C LEU A 63 0.02 -0.07 -11.97
N SER A 64 -0.28 1.22 -11.79
CA SER A 64 -0.44 1.85 -10.48
C SER A 64 -1.56 1.21 -9.66
N ASP A 65 -2.74 1.01 -10.24
CA ASP A 65 -3.89 0.37 -9.56
C ASP A 65 -3.57 -1.08 -9.14
N VAL A 66 -2.88 -1.84 -9.99
CA VAL A 66 -2.41 -3.20 -9.66
C VAL A 66 -1.41 -3.19 -8.51
N ALA A 67 -0.53 -2.19 -8.47
CA ALA A 67 0.47 -2.06 -7.42
C ALA A 67 -0.17 -1.67 -6.07
N VAL A 68 -1.12 -0.72 -6.07
CA VAL A 68 -1.88 -0.33 -4.87
C VAL A 68 -2.69 -1.49 -4.31
N GLU A 69 -3.42 -2.22 -5.15
CA GLU A 69 -4.24 -3.36 -4.69
C GLU A 69 -3.37 -4.45 -4.07
N ARG A 70 -2.11 -4.58 -4.51
CA ARG A 70 -1.17 -5.54 -3.92
C ARG A 70 -0.63 -5.10 -2.56
N LEU A 71 -0.46 -3.79 -2.34
CA LEU A 71 -0.01 -3.21 -1.07
C LEU A 71 -1.15 -3.06 -0.05
N ARG A 72 -2.36 -3.43 -0.44
CA ARG A 72 -3.51 -3.42 0.46
C ARG A 72 -3.30 -4.49 1.54
N PRO A 73 -3.36 -4.13 2.83
CA PRO A 73 -3.24 -5.10 3.91
C PRO A 73 -4.34 -6.17 3.83
N GLU A 74 -3.94 -7.45 3.89
CA GLU A 74 -4.89 -8.58 3.93
C GLU A 74 -5.45 -8.82 5.33
N THR A 75 -4.70 -8.43 6.36
CA THR A 75 -5.03 -8.63 7.77
C THR A 75 -4.78 -7.36 8.56
N GLU A 76 -5.39 -7.28 9.74
CA GLU A 76 -5.01 -6.29 10.76
C GLU A 76 -3.54 -6.47 11.19
N PRO A 77 -2.90 -5.41 11.71
CA PRO A 77 -1.54 -5.52 12.22
C PRO A 77 -1.51 -6.46 13.43
N ALA A 78 -0.36 -7.10 13.65
CA ALA A 78 -0.17 -7.99 14.78
C ALA A 78 -0.38 -7.25 16.12
N ASP A 79 -0.88 -7.96 17.13
CA ASP A 79 -0.99 -7.48 18.51
C ASP A 79 -0.04 -8.29 19.39
N HIS A 80 1.10 -7.68 19.73
CA HIS A 80 2.10 -8.21 20.65
C HIS A 80 1.89 -7.70 22.07
N GLY A 81 0.88 -6.87 22.32
CA GLY A 81 0.46 -6.42 23.65
C GLY A 81 1.20 -5.19 24.18
N ALA A 82 2.01 -4.52 23.37
CA ALA A 82 2.66 -3.26 23.74
C ALA A 82 2.89 -2.39 22.50
N LEU A 83 2.66 -1.07 22.62
CA LEU A 83 2.76 -0.11 21.52
C LEU A 83 4.10 -0.21 20.77
N ARG A 84 5.19 -0.31 21.52
CA ARG A 84 6.55 -0.39 20.96
C ARG A 84 6.70 -1.60 20.05
N THR A 85 6.37 -2.79 20.55
CA THR A 85 6.55 -4.04 19.80
C THR A 85 5.60 -4.13 18.61
N ASP A 86 4.39 -3.58 18.75
CA ASP A 86 3.40 -3.52 17.66
C ASP A 86 3.90 -2.60 16.53
N LEU A 87 4.41 -1.41 16.87
CA LEU A 87 4.98 -0.47 15.89
C LEU A 87 6.29 -0.98 15.27
N GLU A 88 7.17 -1.64 16.04
CA GLU A 88 8.40 -2.24 15.53
C GLU A 88 8.08 -3.32 14.48
N ALA A 89 7.20 -4.27 14.81
CA ALA A 89 6.79 -5.33 13.89
C ALA A 89 6.11 -4.77 12.63
N TRP A 90 5.21 -3.79 12.79
CA TRP A 90 4.55 -3.15 11.66
C TRP A 90 5.52 -2.36 10.78
N ALA A 91 6.45 -1.59 11.36
CA ALA A 91 7.42 -0.80 10.62
C ALA A 91 8.42 -1.68 9.86
N GLU A 92 8.83 -2.81 10.46
CA GLU A 92 9.64 -3.84 9.79
C GLU A 92 8.89 -4.40 8.58
N GLN A 93 7.65 -4.86 8.76
CA GLN A 93 6.82 -5.37 7.67
C GLN A 93 6.63 -4.34 6.55
N PHE A 94 6.30 -3.10 6.91
CA PHE A 94 6.16 -2.00 5.95
C PHE A 94 7.46 -1.78 5.17
N LEU A 95 8.61 -1.77 5.84
CA LEU A 95 9.89 -1.59 5.19
C LEU A 95 10.21 -2.74 4.23
N GLU A 96 9.96 -3.99 4.62
CA GLU A 96 10.15 -5.17 3.76
C GLU A 96 9.27 -5.10 2.52
N GLU A 97 8.00 -4.76 2.70
CA GLU A 97 7.02 -4.66 1.62
C GLU A 97 7.39 -3.55 0.63
N MET A 98 7.74 -2.36 1.12
CA MET A 98 8.14 -1.24 0.27
C MET A 98 9.53 -1.45 -0.37
N SER A 99 10.39 -2.26 0.24
CA SER A 99 11.70 -2.65 -0.31
C SER A 99 11.59 -3.72 -1.39
N SER A 100 10.49 -4.46 -1.44
CA SER A 100 10.25 -5.54 -2.40
C SER A 100 10.16 -5.03 -3.85
N PRO A 101 10.35 -5.88 -4.88
CA PRO A 101 10.19 -5.45 -6.27
C PRO A 101 8.81 -4.80 -6.57
N PRO A 102 7.68 -5.33 -6.07
CA PRO A 102 6.38 -4.65 -6.17
C PRO A 102 6.30 -3.31 -5.45
N GLY A 103 6.82 -3.20 -4.22
CA GLY A 103 6.84 -1.95 -3.47
C GLY A 103 7.66 -0.86 -4.16
N ARG A 104 8.83 -1.21 -4.71
CA ARG A 104 9.65 -0.31 -5.52
C ARG A 104 8.96 0.10 -6.82
N ALA A 105 8.23 -0.81 -7.44
CA ALA A 105 7.45 -0.53 -8.64
C ALA A 105 6.34 0.49 -8.32
N TYR A 106 5.62 0.30 -7.23
CA TYR A 106 4.64 1.25 -6.72
C TYR A 106 5.27 2.64 -6.45
N ILE A 107 6.39 2.70 -5.72
CA ILE A 107 7.08 3.97 -5.42
C ILE A 107 7.40 4.72 -6.71
N ARG A 108 7.97 4.01 -7.70
CA ARG A 108 8.26 4.59 -9.01
C ARG A 108 7.01 5.12 -9.69
N ASP A 109 5.90 4.40 -9.61
CA ASP A 109 4.65 4.78 -10.26
C ASP A 109 4.01 5.99 -9.62
N ALA A 110 3.99 6.02 -8.28
CA ALA A 110 3.54 7.17 -7.51
C ALA A 110 4.36 8.43 -7.82
N LEU A 111 5.67 8.28 -8.07
CA LEU A 111 6.56 9.39 -8.45
C LEU A 111 6.46 9.79 -9.92
N ALA A 112 6.21 8.84 -10.83
CA ALA A 112 6.24 9.05 -12.27
C ALA A 112 5.02 9.79 -12.82
N GLY A 113 3.89 9.73 -12.10
CA GLY A 113 2.68 10.41 -12.52
C GLY A 113 1.46 9.74 -11.93
N ASP A 114 1.08 10.20 -10.76
CA ASP A 114 -0.29 10.13 -10.28
C ASP A 114 -0.85 11.56 -10.42
N PRO A 115 -1.43 11.93 -11.58
CA PRO A 115 -1.80 13.32 -11.89
C PRO A 115 -2.67 13.96 -10.80
N ASP A 116 -3.44 13.13 -10.11
CA ASP A 116 -4.38 13.52 -9.05
C ASP A 116 -3.95 13.04 -7.65
N GLY A 117 -2.80 12.36 -7.51
CA GLY A 117 -2.31 11.81 -6.23
C GLY A 117 -3.20 10.73 -5.61
N SER A 118 -4.13 10.15 -6.37
CA SER A 118 -5.17 9.23 -5.90
C SER A 118 -4.63 7.87 -5.42
N HIS A 119 -3.71 7.26 -6.16
CA HIS A 119 -3.09 5.98 -5.83
C HIS A 119 -2.06 6.14 -4.72
N ALA A 120 -1.28 7.22 -4.77
CA ALA A 120 -0.35 7.61 -3.73
C ALA A 120 -1.07 7.82 -2.39
N GLY A 121 -2.20 8.53 -2.43
CA GLY A 121 -3.07 8.76 -1.29
C GLY A 121 -3.69 7.49 -0.73
N GLN A 122 -4.11 6.54 -1.58
CA GLN A 122 -4.71 5.28 -1.13
C GLN A 122 -3.73 4.41 -0.33
N CYS A 123 -2.49 4.23 -0.79
CA CYS A 123 -1.51 3.46 -0.03
C CYS A 123 -1.14 4.16 1.28
N SER A 124 -1.04 5.49 1.28
CA SER A 124 -0.83 6.27 2.50
C SER A 124 -2.00 6.08 3.47
N ALA A 125 -3.23 6.04 2.97
CA ALA A 125 -4.42 5.78 3.79
C ALA A 125 -4.41 4.37 4.38
N TYR A 126 -4.02 3.33 3.61
CA TYR A 126 -3.87 1.98 4.15
C TYR A 126 -2.83 1.91 5.27
N ALA A 127 -1.68 2.58 5.11
CA ALA A 127 -0.67 2.64 6.16
C ALA A 127 -1.21 3.36 7.42
N ALA A 128 -1.87 4.50 7.24
CA ALA A 128 -2.49 5.24 8.35
C ALA A 128 -3.57 4.42 9.07
N GLU A 129 -4.44 3.70 8.34
CA GLU A 129 -5.46 2.82 8.93
C GLU A 129 -4.84 1.71 9.79
N GLN A 130 -3.73 1.10 9.35
CA GLN A 130 -3.03 0.09 10.15
C GLN A 130 -2.42 0.71 11.42
N VAL A 131 -1.81 1.90 11.30
CA VAL A 131 -1.28 2.64 12.45
C VAL A 131 -2.38 2.99 13.44
N ASP A 132 -3.53 3.49 12.98
CA ASP A 132 -4.67 3.83 13.82
C ASP A 132 -5.15 2.63 14.65
N ILE A 133 -5.16 1.42 14.07
CA ILE A 133 -5.49 0.19 14.81
C ILE A 133 -4.49 -0.06 15.95
N ILE A 134 -3.19 0.09 15.68
CA ILE A 134 -2.14 -0.09 16.69
C ILE A 134 -2.29 0.95 17.81
N LEU A 135 -2.48 2.22 17.44
CA LEU A 135 -2.61 3.32 18.39
C LEU A 135 -3.88 3.19 19.24
N ALA A 136 -5.00 2.76 18.65
CA ALA A 136 -6.23 2.50 19.37
C ALA A 136 -6.05 1.40 20.43
N ARG A 137 -5.40 0.29 20.06
CA ARG A 137 -5.08 -0.81 21.02
C ARG A 137 -4.19 -0.33 22.16
N ALA A 138 -3.19 0.50 21.86
CA ALA A 138 -2.32 1.09 22.88
C ALA A 138 -3.09 2.03 23.83
N ALA A 139 -3.99 2.85 23.29
CA ALA A 139 -4.86 3.73 24.08
C ALA A 139 -5.79 2.93 25.00
N ASP A 140 -6.37 1.82 24.52
CA ASP A 140 -7.19 0.91 25.34
C ASP A 140 -6.40 0.28 26.49
N ARG A 141 -5.09 0.10 26.33
CA ARG A 141 -4.16 -0.37 27.37
C ARG A 141 -3.69 0.74 28.31
N GLY A 142 -4.03 2.00 28.03
CA GLY A 142 -3.57 3.17 28.79
C GLY A 142 -2.11 3.55 28.52
N GLU A 143 -1.54 3.09 27.41
CA GLU A 143 -0.21 3.49 26.97
C GLU A 143 -0.25 4.90 26.36
N GLN A 144 0.80 5.69 26.58
CA GLN A 144 0.95 6.98 25.90
C GLN A 144 1.33 6.72 24.44
N ALA A 145 0.42 7.04 23.52
CA ALA A 145 0.61 6.88 22.09
C ALA A 145 0.76 8.23 21.38
N PRO A 146 1.56 8.31 20.29
CA PRO A 146 1.57 9.46 19.39
C PRO A 146 0.30 9.51 18.54
N ASP A 147 0.07 10.63 17.86
CA ASP A 147 -0.92 10.71 16.77
C ASP A 147 -0.43 9.92 15.54
N ALA A 148 -1.35 9.42 14.71
CA ALA A 148 -0.99 8.69 13.48
C ALA A 148 -0.09 9.50 12.55
N GLU A 149 -0.37 10.80 12.38
CA GLU A 149 0.48 11.70 11.57
C GLU A 149 1.92 11.77 12.09
N VAL A 150 2.13 11.72 13.41
CA VAL A 150 3.48 11.70 14.00
C VAL A 150 4.21 10.40 13.63
N VAL A 151 3.50 9.26 13.59
CA VAL A 151 4.06 7.98 13.11
C VAL A 151 4.38 8.06 11.62
N MET A 152 3.48 8.61 10.81
CA MET A 152 3.71 8.79 9.38
C MET A 152 4.92 9.68 9.10
N ASP A 153 5.06 10.79 9.81
CA ASP A 153 6.15 11.75 9.62
C ASP A 153 7.51 11.26 10.13
N HIS A 154 7.55 10.56 11.27
CA HIS A 154 8.83 10.17 11.89
C HIS A 154 9.28 8.75 11.58
N ILE A 155 8.37 7.86 11.16
CA ILE A 155 8.70 6.47 10.85
C ILE A 155 8.56 6.23 9.34
N VAL A 156 7.39 6.49 8.75
CA VAL A 156 7.14 6.16 7.33
C VAL A 156 7.92 7.07 6.38
N ALA A 157 7.86 8.39 6.56
CA ALA A 157 8.50 9.33 5.65
C ALA A 157 10.03 9.16 5.55
N PRO A 158 10.80 8.96 6.64
CA PRO A 158 12.24 8.68 6.54
C PRO A 158 12.57 7.38 5.81
N MET A 159 11.79 6.32 6.02
CA MET A 159 11.93 5.06 5.28
C MET A 159 11.70 5.28 3.78
N MET A 160 10.61 5.95 3.41
CA MET A 160 10.29 6.29 2.02
C MET A 160 11.38 7.15 1.38
N TYR A 161 11.86 8.17 2.08
CA TYR A 161 12.97 9.00 1.60
C TYR A 161 14.22 8.17 1.31
N ARG A 162 14.59 7.25 2.20
CA ARG A 162 15.75 6.37 2.02
C ARG A 162 15.57 5.41 0.85
N LEU A 163 14.38 4.85 0.68
CA LEU A 163 14.05 3.96 -0.43
C LEU A 163 14.15 4.67 -1.79
N VAL A 164 13.67 5.92 -1.86
CA VAL A 164 13.63 6.71 -3.10
C VAL A 164 15.01 7.28 -3.45
N PHE A 165 15.62 8.00 -2.52
CA PHE A 165 16.76 8.87 -2.83
C PHE A 165 18.11 8.27 -2.44
N ARG A 166 18.14 7.28 -1.54
CA ARG A 166 19.38 6.67 -1.06
C ARG A 166 19.27 5.14 -0.99
N PRO A 167 19.00 4.45 -2.11
CA PRO A 167 18.88 3.00 -2.12
C PRO A 167 20.22 2.36 -1.67
N GLY A 168 20.20 1.85 -0.45
CA GLY A 168 21.24 1.05 0.19
C GLY A 168 20.54 0.05 1.12
N PRO A 169 21.26 -0.85 1.80
CA PRO A 169 20.63 -1.77 2.74
C PRO A 169 19.89 -0.97 3.81
N LEU A 170 18.57 -1.12 3.84
CA LEU A 170 17.69 -0.73 4.92
C LEU A 170 17.24 -2.05 5.54
N ASP A 171 17.51 -2.21 6.82
CA ASP A 171 17.14 -3.39 7.59
C ASP A 171 16.20 -3.00 8.73
N ALA A 172 15.67 -4.01 9.41
CA ALA A 172 14.77 -3.85 10.54
C ALA A 172 15.35 -2.93 11.64
N SER A 173 16.68 -2.89 11.80
CA SER A 173 17.32 -2.04 12.81
C SER A 173 17.09 -0.55 12.55
N TYR A 174 17.01 -0.14 11.27
CA TYR A 174 16.67 1.24 10.92
C TYR A 174 15.23 1.56 11.29
N ALA A 175 14.28 0.68 10.96
CA ALA A 175 12.87 0.86 11.31
C ALA A 175 12.68 0.94 12.84
N HIS A 176 13.29 0.02 13.59
CA HIS A 176 13.22 -0.01 15.05
C HIS A 176 13.84 1.25 15.67
N GLY A 177 14.95 1.76 15.13
CA GLY A 177 15.56 3.00 15.60
C GLY A 177 14.65 4.23 15.40
N LEU A 178 13.86 4.27 14.32
CA LEU A 178 12.85 5.32 14.12
C LEU A 178 11.71 5.21 15.12
N VAL A 179 11.23 3.99 15.40
CA VAL A 179 10.20 3.74 16.42
C VAL A 179 10.69 4.18 17.79
N GLU A 180 11.90 3.76 18.18
CA GLU A 180 12.51 4.15 19.46
C GLU A 180 12.62 5.68 19.58
N ALA A 181 13.18 6.35 18.58
CA ALA A 181 13.34 7.80 18.60
C ALA A 181 12.00 8.54 18.71
N THR A 182 10.98 8.09 17.98
CA THR A 182 9.62 8.65 18.00
C THR A 182 9.00 8.51 19.39
N LEU A 183 9.02 7.30 19.96
CA LEU A 183 8.44 7.05 21.28
C LEU A 183 9.21 7.76 22.40
N SER A 184 10.54 7.85 22.31
CA SER A 184 11.36 8.58 23.28
C SER A 184 11.07 10.09 23.29
N SER A 185 10.70 10.68 22.15
CA SER A 185 10.34 12.11 22.06
C SER A 185 9.03 12.46 22.78
N LEU A 186 8.17 11.47 23.04
CA LEU A 186 6.91 11.63 23.77
C LEU A 186 7.11 11.62 25.28
N MET A 187 8.25 11.14 25.76
CA MET A 187 8.58 11.14 27.18
C MET A 187 9.23 12.48 27.54
N PRO A 188 8.69 13.23 28.52
CA PRO A 188 9.33 14.47 28.96
C PRO A 188 10.75 14.19 29.48
N PRO A 189 11.71 15.11 29.28
CA PRO A 189 13.00 15.00 29.94
C PRO A 189 12.77 14.97 31.46
N GLY A 190 13.27 13.91 32.10
CA GLY A 190 13.19 13.72 33.55
C GLY A 190 13.96 14.76 34.36
#